data_AF-A0A258EI81-F1
#
_entry.id   AF-A0A258EI81-F1
#
_cell.length_a   1.000
_cell.length_b   1.000
_cell.length_c   1.000
_cell.angle_alpha   90.00
_cell.angle_beta   90.00
_cell.angle_gamma   90.00
#
_symmetry.space_group_name_H-M   'P 1'
#
loop_
_entity.id
_entity.type
_entity.pdbx_description
1 polymer ?
#
loop_
_entity_poly.entity_id
_entity_poly.type
_entity_poly.pdbx_seq_one_letter_code
_entity_poly.pdbx_strand_id
1 'polypeptide(L)'
;MTVDTALAELQARANTAKAAEMAAYHKVARAYLGVSVPEIGELSDRWRAELALEDRLALAAGLWQTNIHEARVAAAKLLTQARIRPDEAAWRLIAAWVPDFDAWALADHASIAGQRRLVADPSRIDLVETWVTSPHMWTRRAALVMTLPWTKQNFPKDQDLAIRARVLDW
;
A
#
# COMPACT_ATOMS: atom_id res chain seq x y z
N MET A 1 7.99 15.57 10.38
CA MET A 1 9.04 14.55 10.16
C MET A 1 9.39 14.51 8.70
N THR A 2 10.68 14.47 8.34
CA THR A 2 11.15 14.42 6.94
C THR A 2 11.41 12.98 6.50
N VAL A 3 11.59 12.79 5.18
CA VAL A 3 12.01 11.50 4.61
C VAL A 3 13.34 11.04 5.22
N ASP A 4 14.32 11.94 5.34
CA ASP A 4 15.64 11.61 5.90
C ASP A 4 15.56 11.12 7.36
N THR A 5 14.72 11.77 8.18
CA THR A 5 14.50 11.31 9.56
C THR A 5 13.87 9.92 9.58
N ALA A 6 12.84 9.68 8.78
CA ALA A 6 12.19 8.36 8.71
C ALA A 6 13.14 7.26 8.18
N LEU A 7 13.99 7.58 7.20
CA LEU A 7 15.00 6.68 6.68
C LEU A 7 16.08 6.37 7.73
N ALA A 8 16.53 7.38 8.49
CA ALA A 8 17.50 7.16 9.56
C ALA A 8 16.95 6.21 10.64
N GLU A 9 15.67 6.33 10.98
CA GLU A 9 15.03 5.44 11.95
C GLU A 9 14.80 4.01 11.43
N LEU A 10 14.54 3.84 10.13
CA LEU A 10 14.52 2.52 9.48
C LEU A 10 15.93 1.92 9.46
N GLN A 11 16.94 2.71 9.11
CA GLN A 11 18.33 2.29 9.04
C GLN A 11 18.86 1.87 10.42
N ALA A 12 18.42 2.53 11.49
CA ALA A 12 18.74 2.17 12.87
C ALA A 12 18.22 0.77 13.27
N ARG A 13 17.24 0.21 12.53
CA ARG A 13 16.71 -1.15 12.70
C ARG A 13 17.20 -2.12 11.63
N ALA A 14 18.14 -1.69 10.78
CA ALA A 14 18.60 -2.51 9.66
C ALA A 14 19.28 -3.79 10.15
N ASN A 15 19.05 -4.87 9.41
CA ASN A 15 19.67 -6.16 9.63
C ASN A 15 20.25 -6.66 8.29
N THR A 16 21.57 -6.62 8.16
CA THR A 16 22.26 -6.94 6.92
C THR A 16 22.10 -8.40 6.48
N ALA A 17 22.01 -9.33 7.43
CA ALA A 17 21.77 -10.74 7.13
C ALA A 17 20.37 -10.93 6.51
N LYS A 18 19.34 -10.36 7.15
CA LYS A 18 17.97 -10.37 6.62
C LYS A 18 17.83 -9.60 5.30
N ALA A 19 18.57 -8.50 5.13
CA ALA A 19 18.55 -7.74 3.89
C ALA A 19 18.99 -8.60 2.70
N ALA A 20 20.04 -9.41 2.86
CA ALA A 20 20.50 -10.34 1.83
C ALA A 20 19.45 -11.43 1.52
N GLU A 21 18.82 -11.99 2.55
CA GLU A 21 17.72 -12.97 2.39
C GLU A 21 16.52 -12.35 1.64
N MET A 22 16.12 -11.14 2.02
CA MET A 22 15.02 -10.42 1.38
C MET A 22 15.31 -10.08 -0.08
N ALA A 23 16.54 -9.67 -0.40
CA ALA A 23 16.97 -9.42 -1.77
C ALA A 23 16.86 -10.69 -2.63
N ALA A 24 17.35 -11.83 -2.11
CA ALA A 24 17.27 -13.12 -2.79
C ALA A 24 15.81 -13.62 -2.95
N TYR A 25 14.97 -13.37 -1.95
CA TYR A 25 13.57 -13.79 -1.93
C TYR A 25 12.69 -12.97 -2.88
N HIS A 26 12.81 -11.64 -2.87
CA HIS A 26 11.96 -10.76 -3.67
C HIS A 26 12.37 -10.64 -5.13
N LYS A 27 13.65 -10.90 -5.45
CA LYS A 27 14.18 -10.94 -6.83
C LYS A 27 13.97 -9.64 -7.62
N VAL A 28 14.02 -8.51 -6.92
CA VAL A 28 13.99 -7.17 -7.52
C VAL A 28 15.26 -6.44 -7.13
N ALA A 29 15.95 -5.84 -8.11
CA ALA A 29 17.15 -5.05 -7.85
C ALA A 29 16.77 -3.71 -7.19
N ARG A 30 16.92 -3.65 -5.87
CA ARG A 30 16.69 -2.45 -5.04
C ARG A 30 17.45 -2.57 -3.72
N ALA A 31 17.48 -1.49 -2.95
CA ALA A 31 18.00 -1.54 -1.59
C ALA A 31 17.02 -2.23 -0.63
N TYR A 32 17.58 -3.06 0.25
CA TYR A 32 16.88 -3.74 1.34
C TYR A 32 17.62 -3.44 2.65
N LEU A 33 16.86 -3.12 3.69
CA LEU A 33 17.37 -2.83 5.02
C LEU A 33 17.28 -4.04 5.96
N GLY A 34 16.44 -5.02 5.66
CA GLY A 34 16.24 -6.20 6.51
C GLY A 34 15.34 -5.94 7.73
N VAL A 35 14.60 -4.83 7.74
CA VAL A 35 13.66 -4.47 8.81
C VAL A 35 12.38 -5.28 8.66
N SER A 36 11.90 -5.89 9.74
CA SER A 36 10.70 -6.73 9.67
C SER A 36 9.41 -5.92 9.53
N VAL A 37 8.37 -6.51 8.94
CA VAL A 37 7.05 -5.88 8.78
C VAL A 37 6.43 -5.42 10.12
N PRO A 38 6.58 -6.13 11.25
CA PRO A 38 6.19 -5.63 12.57
C PRO A 38 6.93 -4.36 12.99
N GLU A 39 8.25 -4.32 12.88
CA GLU A 39 9.08 -3.14 13.23
C GLU A 39 8.71 -1.93 12.38
N ILE A 40 8.46 -2.13 11.08
CA ILE A 40 7.95 -1.07 10.19
C ILE A 40 6.56 -0.61 10.64
N GLY A 41 5.73 -1.54 11.13
CA GLY A 41 4.43 -1.25 11.72
C GLY A 41 4.54 -0.30 12.92
N GLU A 42 5.35 -0.65 13.91
CA GLU A 42 5.59 0.18 15.10
C GLU A 42 6.06 1.59 14.75
N LEU A 43 7.02 1.69 13.83
CA LEU A 43 7.50 2.96 13.30
C LEU A 43 6.37 3.77 12.67
N SER A 44 5.67 3.16 11.71
CA SER A 44 4.59 3.81 10.98
C SER A 44 3.45 4.23 11.91
N ASP A 45 3.18 3.48 12.97
CA ASP A 45 2.14 3.79 13.96
C ASP A 45 2.50 5.05 14.75
N ARG A 46 3.74 5.15 15.24
CA ARG A 46 4.24 6.35 15.90
C ARG A 46 4.23 7.56 14.97
N TRP A 47 4.76 7.42 13.76
CA TRP A 47 4.78 8.48 12.76
C TRP A 47 3.39 9.05 12.47
N ARG A 48 2.37 8.18 12.42
CA ARG A 48 0.98 8.60 12.19
C ARG A 48 0.38 9.35 13.38
N ALA A 49 0.83 9.06 14.60
CA ALA A 49 0.38 9.78 15.79
C ALA A 49 0.97 11.21 15.85
N GLU A 50 2.16 11.41 15.27
CA GLU A 50 2.89 12.68 15.30
C GLU A 50 2.59 13.60 14.09
N LEU A 51 2.00 13.06 13.02
CA LEU A 51 1.79 13.79 11.76
C LEU A 51 0.32 14.08 11.45
N ALA A 52 0.08 15.30 10.97
CA ALA A 52 -1.15 15.62 10.26
C ALA A 52 -1.27 14.82 8.95
N LEU A 53 -2.47 14.74 8.39
CA LEU A 53 -2.73 13.97 7.17
C LEU A 53 -1.88 14.44 5.99
N GLU A 54 -1.73 15.76 5.81
CA GLU A 54 -0.95 16.33 4.71
C GLU A 54 0.53 15.94 4.79
N ASP A 55 1.16 16.16 5.95
CA ASP A 55 2.56 15.77 6.18
C ASP A 55 2.76 14.26 6.04
N ARG A 56 1.77 13.47 6.46
CA ARG A 56 1.80 12.02 6.30
C ARG A 56 1.76 11.60 4.84
N LEU A 57 0.94 12.26 4.02
CA LEU A 57 0.87 12.00 2.58
C LEU A 57 2.19 12.40 1.90
N ALA A 58 2.76 13.55 2.27
CA ALA A 58 4.07 13.98 1.78
C ALA A 58 5.17 12.99 2.15
N LEU A 59 5.18 12.51 3.40
CA LEU A 59 6.12 11.49 3.85
C LEU A 59 5.94 10.16 3.11
N ALA A 60 4.70 9.67 2.96
CA ALA A 60 4.43 8.43 2.24
C ALA A 60 4.88 8.52 0.78
N ALA A 61 4.59 9.64 0.11
CA ALA A 61 5.07 9.90 -1.25
C ALA A 61 6.60 9.90 -1.34
N GLY A 62 7.26 10.62 -0.43
CA GLY A 62 8.72 10.70 -0.37
C GLY A 62 9.39 9.35 -0.11
N LEU A 63 8.91 8.59 0.87
CA LEU A 63 9.40 7.24 1.17
C LEU A 63 9.22 6.29 -0.02
N TRP A 64 8.11 6.38 -0.75
CA TRP A 64 7.87 5.54 -1.93
C TRP A 64 8.93 5.76 -3.02
N GLN A 65 9.30 7.03 -3.24
CA GLN A 65 10.26 7.45 -4.28
C GLN A 65 11.70 6.99 -4.00
N THR A 66 12.05 6.71 -2.74
CA THR A 66 13.39 6.22 -2.38
C THR A 66 13.75 4.87 -3.03
N ASN A 67 12.74 4.12 -3.47
CA ASN A 67 12.86 2.76 -3.99
C ASN A 67 13.48 1.74 -3.01
N ILE A 68 13.66 2.08 -1.73
CA ILE A 68 14.06 1.15 -0.67
C ILE A 68 12.85 0.28 -0.31
N HIS A 69 13.02 -1.04 -0.22
CA HIS A 69 11.91 -1.96 -0.02
C HIS A 69 11.09 -1.62 1.24
N GLU A 70 11.76 -1.51 2.39
CA GLU A 70 11.13 -1.25 3.67
C GLU A 70 10.54 0.16 3.76
N ALA A 71 11.14 1.14 3.08
CA ALA A 71 10.57 2.49 2.96
C ALA A 71 9.25 2.48 2.18
N ARG A 72 9.15 1.72 1.08
CA ARG A 72 7.88 1.54 0.34
C ARG A 72 6.83 0.80 1.16
N VAL A 73 7.22 -0.21 1.95
CA VAL A 73 6.31 -0.88 2.89
C VAL A 73 5.81 0.09 3.96
N ALA A 74 6.70 0.95 4.49
CA ALA A 74 6.33 1.98 5.46
C ALA A 74 5.39 3.03 4.86
N ALA A 75 5.68 3.49 3.63
CA ALA A 75 4.80 4.40 2.87
C ALA A 75 3.38 3.86 2.73
N ALA A 76 3.23 2.57 2.37
CA ALA A 76 1.92 1.92 2.33
C ALA A 76 1.27 1.87 3.71
N LYS A 77 2.01 1.45 4.75
CA LYS A 77 1.53 1.38 6.14
C LYS A 77 1.07 2.72 6.69
N LEU A 78 1.68 3.83 6.28
CA LEU A 78 1.24 5.18 6.64
C LEU A 78 -0.22 5.47 6.23
N LEU A 79 -0.76 4.77 5.23
CA LEU A 79 -2.10 5.00 4.68
C LEU A 79 -3.11 3.88 5.04
N THR A 80 -2.76 3.04 6.02
CA THR A 80 -3.56 1.88 6.43
C THR A 80 -4.63 2.15 7.48
N GLN A 81 -4.86 3.37 7.98
CA GLN A 81 -5.99 3.54 8.92
C GLN A 81 -7.35 3.35 8.22
N ALA A 82 -8.28 2.63 8.84
CA ALA A 82 -9.64 2.44 8.29
C ALA A 82 -10.32 3.79 7.95
N ARG A 83 -10.14 4.79 8.80
CA ARG A 83 -10.72 6.13 8.63
C ARG A 83 -9.63 7.14 8.26
N ILE A 84 -9.73 7.69 7.06
CA ILE A 84 -9.01 8.87 6.59
C ILE A 84 -10.10 9.76 6.00
N ARG A 85 -10.18 11.04 6.37
CA ARG A 85 -11.15 11.99 5.82
C ARG A 85 -10.53 13.40 5.77
N PRO A 86 -10.57 14.09 4.62
CA PRO A 86 -10.88 13.56 3.30
C PRO A 86 -9.84 12.50 2.87
N ASP A 87 -10.22 11.47 2.11
CA ASP A 87 -9.29 10.41 1.68
C ASP A 87 -8.87 10.49 0.22
N GLU A 88 -9.38 11.46 -0.54
CA GLU A 88 -9.13 11.57 -1.98
C GLU A 88 -7.64 11.66 -2.33
N ALA A 89 -6.88 12.46 -1.59
CA ALA A 89 -5.44 12.56 -1.79
C ALA A 89 -4.70 11.25 -1.47
N ALA A 90 -5.18 10.49 -0.47
CA ALA A 90 -4.62 9.18 -0.15
C ALA A 90 -4.93 8.16 -1.25
N TRP A 91 -6.16 8.17 -1.79
CA TRP A 91 -6.54 7.32 -2.91
C TRP A 91 -5.69 7.61 -4.15
N ARG A 92 -5.59 8.88 -4.56
CA ARG A 92 -4.79 9.29 -5.73
C ARG A 92 -3.34 8.86 -5.60
N LEU A 93 -2.75 9.00 -4.40
CA LEU A 93 -1.37 8.59 -4.15
C LEU A 93 -1.20 7.07 -4.28
N ILE A 94 -2.09 6.27 -3.68
CA ILE A 94 -2.06 4.80 -3.78
C ILE A 94 -2.25 4.34 -5.23
N ALA A 95 -3.21 4.92 -5.95
CA ALA A 95 -3.47 4.60 -7.35
C ALA A 95 -2.27 4.95 -8.25
N ALA A 96 -1.58 6.05 -7.97
CA ALA A 96 -0.37 6.46 -8.71
C ALA A 96 0.81 5.48 -8.52
N TRP A 97 0.84 4.70 -7.45
CA TRP A 97 1.87 3.68 -7.23
C TRP A 97 1.64 2.37 -8.01
N VAL A 98 0.42 2.13 -8.48
CA VAL A 98 0.03 0.86 -9.11
C VAL A 98 0.87 0.50 -10.33
N PRO A 99 1.23 1.44 -11.22
CA PRO A 99 2.17 1.17 -12.33
C PRO A 99 3.60 0.82 -11.87
N ASP A 100 4.01 1.25 -10.67
CA ASP A 100 5.38 1.05 -10.14
C ASP A 100 5.58 -0.29 -9.40
N PHE A 101 4.51 -1.06 -9.20
CA PHE A 101 4.59 -2.33 -8.48
C PHE A 101 5.42 -3.33 -9.26
N ASP A 102 6.44 -3.92 -8.64
CA ASP A 102 7.31 -4.90 -9.30
C ASP A 102 7.57 -6.15 -8.43
N ALA A 103 6.97 -6.21 -7.25
CA ALA A 103 7.02 -7.33 -6.34
C ALA A 103 5.68 -7.50 -5.62
N TRP A 104 5.33 -8.75 -5.35
CA TRP A 104 4.08 -9.12 -4.69
C TRP A 104 3.90 -8.42 -3.34
N ALA A 105 4.98 -8.29 -2.56
CA ALA A 105 4.92 -7.72 -1.22
C ALA A 105 4.55 -6.23 -1.25
N LEU A 106 5.10 -5.47 -2.20
CA LEU A 106 4.78 -4.04 -2.35
C LEU A 106 3.35 -3.86 -2.87
N ALA A 107 2.96 -4.64 -3.88
CA ALA A 107 1.61 -4.62 -4.42
C ALA A 107 0.57 -4.92 -3.32
N ASP A 108 0.80 -5.94 -2.50
CA ASP A 108 -0.14 -6.36 -1.45
C ASP A 108 -0.19 -5.35 -0.30
N HIS A 109 0.96 -4.82 0.15
CA HIS A 109 0.99 -3.79 1.20
C HIS A 109 0.26 -2.52 0.78
N ALA A 110 0.51 -2.02 -0.43
CA ALA A 110 -0.20 -0.85 -0.97
C ALA A 110 -1.70 -1.17 -1.19
N SER A 111 -2.02 -2.38 -1.65
CA SER A 111 -3.40 -2.81 -1.83
C SER A 111 -4.20 -2.84 -0.53
N ILE A 112 -3.60 -3.21 0.61
CA ILE A 112 -4.26 -3.13 1.92
C ILE A 112 -4.68 -1.68 2.28
N ALA A 113 -3.91 -0.68 1.86
CA ALA A 113 -4.31 0.72 2.02
C ALA A 113 -5.42 1.11 1.02
N GLY A 114 -5.32 0.62 -0.23
CA GLY A 114 -6.30 0.81 -1.30
C GLY A 114 -7.67 0.20 -0.99
N GLN A 115 -7.72 -1.01 -0.43
CA GLN A 115 -8.92 -1.70 0.05
C GLN A 115 -9.80 -0.77 0.90
N ARG A 116 -9.17 -0.08 1.85
CA ARG A 116 -9.88 0.82 2.77
C ARG A 116 -10.39 2.09 2.08
N ARG A 117 -9.74 2.54 1.02
CA ARG A 117 -10.21 3.68 0.20
C ARG A 117 -11.37 3.27 -0.71
N LEU A 118 -11.30 2.07 -1.27
CA LEU A 118 -12.37 1.50 -2.09
C LEU A 118 -13.64 1.25 -1.29
N VAL A 119 -13.52 0.68 -0.08
CA VAL A 119 -14.68 0.50 0.80
C VAL A 119 -15.23 1.84 1.29
N ALA A 120 -14.38 2.86 1.49
CA ALA A 120 -14.82 4.18 1.92
C ALA A 120 -15.56 4.97 0.82
N ASP A 121 -15.13 4.82 -0.43
CA ASP A 121 -15.78 5.39 -1.61
C ASP A 121 -15.82 4.35 -2.74
N PRO A 122 -16.93 3.59 -2.84
CA PRO A 122 -17.06 2.54 -3.84
C PRO A 122 -17.13 3.04 -5.29
N SER A 123 -17.32 4.35 -5.54
CA SER A 123 -17.34 4.89 -6.91
C SER A 123 -16.00 4.72 -7.63
N ARG A 124 -14.91 4.55 -6.87
CA ARG A 124 -13.55 4.31 -7.38
C ARG A 124 -13.38 2.96 -8.08
N ILE A 125 -14.36 2.05 -7.97
CA ILE A 125 -14.33 0.73 -8.60
C ILE A 125 -14.19 0.81 -10.13
N ASP A 126 -14.72 1.86 -10.76
CA ASP A 126 -14.63 2.05 -12.20
C ASP A 126 -13.19 2.25 -12.68
N LEU A 127 -12.38 2.96 -11.89
CA LEU A 127 -10.94 3.08 -12.17
C LEU A 127 -10.25 1.72 -12.01
N VAL A 128 -10.60 0.96 -10.97
CA VAL A 128 -9.98 -0.35 -10.68
C VAL A 128 -10.31 -1.38 -11.75
N GLU A 129 -11.51 -1.36 -12.33
CA GLU A 129 -11.86 -2.25 -13.44
C GLU A 129 -10.92 -2.07 -14.63
N THR A 130 -10.47 -0.84 -14.92
CA THR A 130 -9.50 -0.62 -16.02
C THR A 130 -8.18 -1.37 -15.82
N TRP A 131 -7.85 -1.74 -14.58
CA TRP A 131 -6.61 -2.43 -14.25
C TRP A 131 -6.62 -3.92 -14.58
N VAL A 132 -7.78 -4.56 -14.69
CA VAL A 132 -7.88 -6.02 -14.92
C VAL A 132 -7.38 -6.43 -16.30
N THR A 133 -7.46 -5.53 -17.28
CA THR A 133 -6.96 -5.74 -18.64
C THR A 133 -5.54 -5.21 -18.87
N SER A 134 -4.90 -4.65 -17.83
CA SER A 134 -3.55 -4.10 -17.93
C SER A 134 -2.54 -5.17 -18.37
N PRO A 135 -1.57 -4.87 -19.25
CA PRO A 135 -0.48 -5.80 -19.56
C PRO A 135 0.43 -6.04 -18.36
N HIS A 136 0.44 -5.12 -17.39
CA HIS A 136 1.27 -5.20 -16.19
C HIS A 136 0.67 -6.14 -15.13
N MET A 137 1.35 -7.24 -14.83
CA MET A 137 0.80 -8.28 -13.94
C MET A 137 0.46 -7.78 -12.54
N TRP A 138 1.24 -6.84 -12.01
CA TRP A 138 1.04 -6.32 -10.66
C TRP A 138 -0.12 -5.32 -10.59
N THR A 139 -0.40 -4.61 -11.68
CA THR A 139 -1.63 -3.81 -11.81
C THR A 139 -2.87 -4.70 -11.79
N ARG A 140 -2.87 -5.81 -12.54
CA ARG A 140 -3.96 -6.81 -12.47
C ARG A 140 -4.10 -7.39 -11.06
N ARG A 141 -2.98 -7.75 -10.41
CA ARG A 141 -3.00 -8.23 -9.02
C ARG A 141 -3.58 -7.18 -8.07
N ALA A 142 -3.20 -5.92 -8.20
CA ALA A 142 -3.71 -4.85 -7.36
C ALA A 142 -5.24 -4.73 -7.48
N ALA A 143 -5.81 -4.88 -8.68
CA ALA A 143 -7.24 -4.89 -8.89
C ALA A 143 -7.92 -5.99 -8.04
N LEU A 144 -7.44 -7.23 -8.14
CA LEU A 144 -7.98 -8.38 -7.42
C LEU A 144 -7.79 -8.26 -5.89
N VAL A 145 -6.61 -7.81 -5.44
CA VAL A 145 -6.30 -7.72 -4.01
C VAL A 145 -7.03 -6.53 -3.36
N MET A 146 -7.18 -5.40 -4.04
CA MET A 146 -7.89 -4.24 -3.50
C MET A 146 -9.39 -4.49 -3.33
N THR A 147 -9.99 -5.42 -4.08
CA THR A 147 -11.43 -5.72 -4.01
C THR A 147 -11.79 -6.90 -3.11
N LEU A 148 -10.80 -7.61 -2.55
CA LEU A 148 -11.03 -8.71 -1.58
C LEU A 148 -11.98 -8.40 -0.41
N PRO A 149 -12.10 -7.18 0.14
CA PRO A 149 -13.08 -6.92 1.19
C PRO A 149 -14.51 -7.28 0.78
N TRP A 150 -14.91 -7.02 -0.47
CA TRP A 150 -16.26 -7.32 -0.95
C TRP A 150 -16.56 -8.81 -0.99
N THR A 151 -15.56 -9.68 -1.16
CA THR A 151 -15.75 -11.14 -1.14
C THR A 151 -15.81 -11.72 0.28
N LYS A 152 -15.48 -10.93 1.31
CA LYS A 152 -15.42 -11.36 2.72
C LYS A 152 -16.45 -10.70 3.64
N GLN A 153 -17.26 -9.76 3.13
CA GLN A 153 -18.28 -9.08 3.95
C GLN A 153 -19.40 -10.05 4.36
N ASN A 154 -19.67 -10.10 5.67
CA ASN A 154 -20.75 -10.90 6.26
C ASN A 154 -22.14 -10.29 6.02
N PHE A 155 -22.25 -8.96 5.99
CA PHE A 155 -23.51 -8.22 5.84
C PHE A 155 -23.39 -7.15 4.76
N PRO A 156 -23.20 -7.54 3.48
CA PRO A 156 -23.06 -6.59 2.38
C PRO A 156 -24.38 -5.83 2.14
N LYS A 157 -24.28 -4.55 1.77
CA LYS A 157 -25.42 -3.78 1.25
C LYS A 157 -25.64 -4.12 -0.23
N ASP A 158 -26.74 -3.64 -0.81
CA ASP A 158 -27.03 -3.87 -2.24
C ASP A 158 -25.90 -3.40 -3.17
N GLN A 159 -25.31 -2.23 -2.88
CA GLN A 159 -24.15 -1.73 -3.63
C GLN A 159 -22.93 -2.65 -3.50
N ASP A 160 -22.69 -3.20 -2.31
CA ASP A 160 -21.59 -4.14 -2.07
C ASP A 160 -21.81 -5.46 -2.81
N LEU A 161 -23.06 -5.95 -2.89
CA LEU A 161 -23.43 -7.14 -3.65
C LEU A 161 -23.24 -6.93 -5.15
N ALA A 162 -23.62 -5.77 -5.68
CA ALA A 162 -23.40 -5.41 -7.08
C ALA A 162 -21.91 -5.36 -7.43
N ILE A 163 -21.08 -4.74 -6.57
CA ILE A 163 -19.63 -4.71 -6.75
C ILE A 163 -19.04 -6.11 -6.64
N ARG A 164 -19.48 -6.92 -5.68
CA ARG A 164 -19.05 -8.31 -5.53
C ARG A 164 -19.31 -9.12 -6.82
N ALA A 165 -20.51 -9.02 -7.39
CA ALA A 165 -20.84 -9.72 -8.63
C ALA A 165 -19.90 -9.31 -9.76
N ARG A 166 -19.72 -7.99 -9.97
CA ARG A 166 -18.78 -7.45 -10.97
C ARG A 166 -17.35 -7.96 -10.78
N VAL A 167 -16.83 -7.92 -9.55
CA VAL A 167 -15.46 -8.34 -9.22
C VAL A 167 -15.24 -9.84 -9.43
N LEU A 168 -16.27 -10.67 -9.23
CA LEU A 168 -16.19 -12.12 -9.45
C LEU A 168 -16.17 -12.50 -10.94
N ASP A 169 -16.56 -11.59 -11.83
CA ASP A 169 -16.52 -11.78 -13.30
C ASP A 169 -15.19 -11.32 -13.93
N TRP A 170 -14.25 -10.78 -13.14
CA TRP A 170 -12.94 -10.28 -13.60
C TRP A 170 -11.87 -11.35 -13.78
#